data_AF-A0AAD9M650-F1
#
_entry.id   AF-A0AAD9M650-F1
#
_cell.length_a   1.000
_cell.length_b   1.000
_cell.length_c   1.000
_cell.angle_alpha   90.00
_cell.angle_beta   90.00
_cell.angle_gamma   90.00
#
_symmetry.space_group_name_H-M   'P 1'
#
loop_
_entity.id
_entity.type
_entity.pdbx_description
1 polymer ?
#
loop_
_entity_poly.entity_id
_entity_poly.type
_entity_poly.pdbx_seq_one_letter_code
_entity_poly.pdbx_strand_id
1 'polypeptide(L)'
;MESGKSYTLRIVSDESGLGDAALFLGSDGSLVFKTAGAGADETPAMVKSGGSPSTIAVDGPAAETALILQGPTGKGEHRLRASTKVTPFGVGSAVCHNAWEVVREEDASGQRRRLLLRYRNENFGDRRWVAVPPRVPEDGDAWTVWWYEPLPFNAQDLPGHVGVDVEVVPI
;
A
#
# COMPACT_ATOMS: atom_id res chain seq x y z
N MET A 1 17.34 12.64 13.66
CA MET A 1 16.33 13.07 12.66
C MET A 1 17.04 12.99 11.32
N GLU A 2 16.87 11.91 10.56
CA GLU A 2 17.46 11.85 9.22
C GLU A 2 16.66 12.77 8.30
N SER A 3 17.35 13.76 7.73
CA SER A 3 16.80 14.63 6.69
C SER A 3 16.43 13.80 5.45
N GLY A 4 15.17 13.91 5.02
CA GLY A 4 14.78 14.01 3.60
C GLY A 4 14.97 12.81 2.65
N LYS A 5 15.17 11.58 3.11
CA LYS A 5 15.20 10.43 2.19
C LYS A 5 13.81 10.18 1.62
N SER A 6 13.71 10.20 0.29
CA SER A 6 12.50 9.89 -0.45
C SER A 6 12.59 8.49 -1.03
N TYR A 7 11.45 7.83 -1.14
CA TYR A 7 11.35 6.45 -1.57
C TYR A 7 10.20 6.30 -2.57
N THR A 8 10.28 5.29 -3.44
CA THR A 8 9.10 4.81 -4.18
C THR A 8 8.56 3.55 -3.51
N LEU A 9 7.27 3.28 -3.72
CA LEU A 9 6.65 2.02 -3.32
C LEU A 9 6.59 1.07 -4.52
N ARG A 10 6.94 -0.20 -4.31
CA ARG A 10 6.84 -1.28 -5.31
C ARG A 10 6.15 -2.52 -4.78
N ILE A 11 5.49 -3.26 -5.67
CA ILE A 11 4.93 -4.56 -5.42
C ILE A 11 6.02 -5.62 -5.59
N VAL A 12 6.13 -6.50 -4.61
CA VAL A 12 6.92 -7.71 -4.70
C VAL A 12 5.97 -8.89 -4.70
N SER A 13 6.06 -9.73 -5.72
CA SER A 13 5.24 -10.93 -5.87
C SER A 13 6.01 -11.95 -6.70
N ASP A 14 5.81 -13.23 -6.39
CA ASP A 14 6.35 -14.35 -7.18
C ASP A 14 5.49 -14.63 -8.43
N GLU A 15 4.33 -13.97 -8.57
CA GLU A 15 3.48 -14.09 -9.74
C GLU A 15 3.98 -13.26 -10.92
N SER A 16 4.07 -13.91 -12.09
CA SER A 16 4.55 -13.28 -13.33
C SER A 16 3.65 -12.11 -13.73
N GLY A 17 4.19 -10.90 -13.73
CA GLY A 17 3.51 -9.69 -14.22
C GLY A 17 3.16 -8.64 -13.16
N LEU A 18 3.27 -8.98 -11.86
CA LEU A 18 3.08 -8.03 -10.75
C LEU A 18 4.39 -7.66 -10.05
N GLY A 19 5.44 -8.49 -10.22
CA GLY A 19 6.74 -8.29 -9.59
C GLY A 19 7.43 -6.97 -9.99
N ASP A 20 7.94 -6.27 -8.99
CA ASP A 20 8.62 -4.96 -9.06
C ASP A 20 7.77 -3.81 -9.64
N ALA A 21 6.45 -3.97 -9.76
CA ALA A 21 5.55 -2.92 -10.25
C ALA A 21 5.47 -1.73 -9.28
N ALA A 22 5.58 -0.50 -9.78
CA ALA A 22 5.47 0.70 -8.95
C ALA A 22 4.02 1.02 -8.58
N LEU A 23 3.81 1.60 -7.38
CA LEU A 23 2.51 2.17 -7.01
C LEU A 23 2.44 3.63 -7.45
N PHE A 24 1.24 4.05 -7.85
CA PHE A 24 0.90 5.38 -8.35
C PHE A 24 -0.22 5.98 -7.50
N LEU A 25 -0.20 7.30 -7.36
CA LEU A 25 -1.25 8.05 -6.68
C LEU A 25 -2.38 8.35 -7.66
N GLY A 26 -3.52 7.68 -7.49
CA GLY A 26 -4.73 7.98 -8.23
C GLY A 26 -5.35 9.32 -7.85
N SER A 27 -6.17 9.88 -8.74
CA SER A 27 -6.86 11.17 -8.53
C SER A 27 -7.84 11.16 -7.34
N ASP A 28 -8.31 9.99 -6.95
CA ASP A 28 -9.18 9.77 -5.78
C ASP A 28 -8.39 9.54 -4.48
N GLY A 29 -7.06 9.63 -4.53
CA GLY A 29 -6.17 9.34 -3.40
C GLY A 29 -5.90 7.85 -3.19
N SER A 30 -6.36 6.95 -4.05
CA SER A 30 -6.01 5.53 -3.95
C SER A 30 -4.58 5.28 -4.44
N LEU A 31 -3.86 4.37 -3.76
CA LEU A 31 -2.56 3.88 -4.22
C LEU A 31 -2.81 2.63 -5.07
N VAL A 32 -2.58 2.75 -6.37
CA VAL A 32 -2.87 1.72 -7.36
C VAL A 32 -1.60 1.35 -8.10
N PHE A 33 -1.51 0.14 -8.64
CA PHE A 33 -0.47 -0.17 -9.60
C PHE A 33 -1.11 -0.69 -10.89
N LYS A 34 -0.39 -0.53 -11.99
CA LYS A 34 -0.81 -1.02 -13.30
C LYS A 34 0.23 -2.01 -13.78
N THR A 35 -0.20 -3.03 -14.51
CA THR A 35 0.70 -4.02 -15.10
C THR A 35 1.47 -3.44 -16.29
N ALA A 36 2.55 -4.10 -16.69
CA ALA A 36 3.40 -3.64 -17.79
C ALA A 36 2.59 -3.47 -19.09
N GLY A 37 2.55 -2.24 -19.61
CA GLY A 37 1.81 -1.86 -20.83
C GLY A 37 0.83 -0.69 -20.65
N ALA A 38 0.50 -0.34 -19.41
CA ALA A 38 -0.46 0.73 -19.12
C ALA A 38 0.25 2.06 -18.80
N GLY A 39 0.34 2.96 -19.79
CA GLY A 39 0.65 4.40 -19.62
C GLY A 39 2.05 4.75 -19.08
N ALA A 40 3.00 5.01 -19.97
CA ALA A 40 4.41 5.28 -19.62
C ALA A 40 4.69 6.67 -19.00
N ASP A 41 3.69 7.57 -18.96
CA ASP A 41 3.90 8.99 -18.60
C ASP A 41 3.58 9.32 -17.13
N GLU A 42 3.22 8.33 -16.31
CA GLU A 42 2.88 8.56 -14.90
C GLU A 42 4.11 8.46 -13.99
N THR A 43 4.19 9.35 -13.01
CA THR A 43 5.26 9.31 -11.99
C THR A 43 4.82 8.44 -10.82
N PRO A 44 5.65 7.48 -10.37
CA PRO A 44 5.37 6.68 -9.16
C PRO A 44 5.09 7.54 -7.93
N ALA A 45 4.26 7.02 -7.03
CA ALA A 45 4.03 7.64 -5.74
C ALA A 45 5.33 7.66 -4.93
N MET A 46 5.77 8.86 -4.57
CA MET A 46 6.92 9.07 -3.70
C MET A 46 6.46 9.19 -2.26
N VAL A 47 7.20 8.58 -1.35
CA VAL A 47 6.92 8.60 0.09
C VAL A 47 8.15 8.97 0.90
N LYS A 48 7.92 9.57 2.07
CA LYS A 48 8.95 9.95 3.03
C LYS A 48 8.42 9.88 4.46
N SER A 49 9.31 9.95 5.44
CA SER A 49 8.89 10.09 6.84
C SER A 49 8.03 11.35 7.01
N GLY A 50 6.89 11.20 7.69
CA GLY A 50 6.04 12.32 8.06
C GLY A 50 6.55 13.07 9.29
N GLY A 51 5.70 13.95 9.84
CA GLY A 51 6.04 14.72 11.05
C GLY A 51 6.27 13.87 12.31
N SER A 52 5.90 12.59 12.29
CA SER A 52 6.14 11.62 13.37
C SER A 52 6.81 10.33 12.84
N PRO A 53 7.60 9.61 13.65
CA PRO A 53 8.38 8.45 13.19
C PRO A 53 7.56 7.31 12.55
N SER A 54 6.33 7.11 13.00
CA SER A 54 5.41 6.06 12.51
C SER A 54 4.39 6.56 11.47
N THR A 55 4.59 7.78 10.97
CA THR A 55 3.78 8.38 9.90
C THR A 55 4.58 8.45 8.62
N ILE A 56 3.92 8.22 7.49
CA ILE A 56 4.51 8.35 6.16
C ILE A 56 3.76 9.43 5.41
N ALA A 57 4.47 10.39 4.85
CA ALA A 57 3.94 11.37 3.93
C ALA A 57 4.07 10.86 2.49
N VAL A 58 3.07 11.14 1.67
CA VAL A 58 3.03 10.89 0.23
C VAL A 58 3.20 12.22 -0.47
N ASP A 59 4.16 12.30 -1.38
CA ASP A 59 4.29 13.47 -2.24
C ASP A 59 3.13 13.48 -3.24
N GLY A 60 2.38 14.58 -3.24
CA GLY A 60 1.20 14.76 -4.04
C GLY A 60 0.89 16.24 -4.25
N PRO A 61 -0.21 16.57 -4.95
CA PRO A 61 -0.55 17.96 -5.27
C PRO A 61 -0.86 18.81 -4.03
N ALA A 62 -1.15 18.18 -2.89
CA ALA A 62 -1.35 18.85 -1.61
C ALA A 62 -0.12 18.70 -0.70
N ALA A 63 0.25 19.78 -0.01
CA ALA A 63 1.50 19.88 0.77
C ALA A 63 1.63 18.89 1.94
N GLU A 64 0.53 18.30 2.42
CA GLU A 64 0.55 17.32 3.52
C GLU A 64 -0.46 16.19 3.29
N THR A 65 -0.06 15.22 2.47
CA THR A 65 -0.85 14.00 2.26
C THR A 65 -0.21 12.85 3.04
N ALA A 66 -0.93 12.22 3.95
CA ALA A 66 -0.45 11.07 4.70
C ALA A 66 -0.79 9.77 3.97
N LEU A 67 0.10 8.78 4.06
CA LEU A 67 -0.22 7.40 3.70
C LEU A 67 -1.12 6.83 4.81
N ILE A 68 -2.28 6.32 4.42
CA ILE A 68 -3.29 5.80 5.33
C ILE A 68 -3.73 4.39 4.92
N LEU A 69 -4.16 3.64 5.92
CA LEU A 69 -5.09 2.53 5.73
C LEU A 69 -6.50 3.03 6.01
N GLN A 70 -7.39 2.86 5.04
CA GLN A 70 -8.80 3.21 5.20
C GLN A 70 -9.69 1.99 4.99
N GLY A 71 -10.57 1.74 5.95
CA GLY A 71 -11.53 0.64 5.89
C GLY A 71 -12.72 0.87 6.82
N PRO A 72 -13.54 -0.17 7.07
CA PRO A 72 -14.65 -0.08 8.03
C PRO A 72 -14.12 -0.02 9.47
N THR A 73 -14.90 0.55 10.39
CA THR A 73 -14.53 0.62 11.82
C THR A 73 -14.49 -0.73 12.54
N GLY A 74 -15.03 -1.78 11.92
CA GLY A 74 -15.02 -3.15 12.43
C GLY A 74 -14.08 -4.08 11.66
N LYS A 75 -14.47 -5.35 11.57
CA LYS A 75 -13.77 -6.31 10.71
C LYS A 75 -14.03 -5.97 9.24
N GLY A 76 -12.97 -5.88 8.45
CA GLY A 76 -13.06 -5.71 7.01
C GLY A 76 -11.74 -5.25 6.42
N GLU A 77 -11.77 -5.03 5.12
CA GLU A 77 -10.60 -4.75 4.30
C GLU A 77 -10.21 -3.28 4.40
N HIS A 78 -8.91 -3.05 4.47
CA HIS A 78 -8.35 -1.70 4.56
C HIS A 78 -7.50 -1.43 3.33
N ARG A 79 -7.84 -0.37 2.60
CA ARG A 79 -7.14 0.02 1.38
C ARG A 79 -5.99 0.95 1.70
N LEU A 80 -4.87 0.77 1.00
CA LEU A 80 -3.77 1.72 1.00
C LEU A 80 -4.17 2.97 0.22
N ARG A 81 -4.14 4.13 0.87
CA ARG A 81 -4.54 5.41 0.28
C ARG A 81 -3.64 6.54 0.75
N ALA A 82 -3.71 7.67 0.06
CA ALA A 82 -3.16 8.93 0.47
C ALA A 82 -4.32 9.88 0.84
N SER A 83 -4.21 10.58 1.97
CA SER A 83 -5.26 11.50 2.43
C SER A 83 -4.69 12.66 3.23
N THR A 84 -5.27 13.85 3.04
CA THR A 84 -5.06 15.02 3.92
C THR A 84 -5.93 14.96 5.18
N LYS A 85 -6.94 14.09 5.20
CA LYS A 85 -7.83 13.85 6.35
C LYS A 85 -7.40 12.57 7.06
N VAL A 86 -6.84 12.74 8.25
CA VAL A 86 -6.31 11.65 9.09
C VAL A 86 -7.16 11.40 10.35
N THR A 87 -8.37 11.95 10.40
CA THR A 87 -9.30 11.76 11.53
C THR A 87 -9.59 10.26 11.70
N PRO A 88 -9.22 9.65 12.85
CA PRO A 88 -9.17 8.19 12.97
C PRO A 88 -10.51 7.48 12.78
N PHE A 89 -11.62 8.17 13.01
CA PHE A 89 -12.97 7.62 12.89
C PHE A 89 -13.89 8.63 12.18
N GLY A 90 -14.55 8.15 11.14
CA GLY A 90 -15.70 8.81 10.49
C GLY A 90 -16.95 7.92 10.59
N VAL A 91 -18.06 8.37 10.01
CA VAL A 91 -19.29 7.55 9.96
C VAL A 91 -19.01 6.26 9.18
N GLY A 92 -18.92 5.13 9.91
CA GLY A 92 -18.73 3.79 9.33
C GLY A 92 -17.32 3.48 8.80
N SER A 93 -16.34 4.38 8.93
CA SER A 93 -14.96 4.17 8.43
C SER A 93 -13.90 4.52 9.46
N ALA A 94 -12.84 3.69 9.51
CA ALA A 94 -11.61 3.95 10.25
C ALA A 94 -10.49 4.40 9.32
N VAL A 95 -9.70 5.37 9.77
CA VAL A 95 -8.51 5.89 9.09
C VAL A 95 -7.29 5.70 10.00
N CYS A 96 -6.34 4.90 9.55
CA CYS A 96 -5.18 4.50 10.32
C CYS A 96 -3.91 5.03 9.62
N HIS A 97 -3.09 5.83 10.30
CA HIS A 97 -2.05 6.63 9.64
C HIS A 97 -0.72 6.76 10.41
N ASN A 98 -0.65 6.23 11.63
CA ASN A 98 0.41 6.51 12.60
C ASN A 98 1.06 5.25 13.19
N ALA A 99 0.98 4.14 12.48
CA ALA A 99 1.57 2.86 12.91
C ALA A 99 2.31 2.14 11.77
N TRP A 100 2.89 2.91 10.86
CA TRP A 100 3.74 2.39 9.79
C TRP A 100 5.09 1.93 10.33
N GLU A 101 5.56 0.81 9.81
CA GLU A 101 6.88 0.25 10.10
C GLU A 101 7.56 -0.16 8.80
N VAL A 102 8.87 0.07 8.72
CA VAL A 102 9.71 -0.44 7.62
C VAL A 102 10.59 -1.55 8.18
N VAL A 103 10.28 -2.77 7.78
CA VAL A 103 10.97 -3.99 8.23
C VAL A 103 12.04 -4.37 7.22
N ARG A 104 13.21 -4.79 7.71
CA ARG A 104 14.26 -5.34 6.84
C ARG A 104 14.02 -6.83 6.65
N GLU A 105 13.93 -7.24 5.41
CA GLU A 105 13.92 -8.65 5.03
C GLU A 105 15.24 -8.97 4.33
N GLU A 106 15.89 -10.05 4.77
CA GLU A 106 17.05 -10.60 4.09
C GLU A 106 16.60 -11.85 3.34
N ASP A 107 17.02 -12.01 2.09
CA ASP A 107 16.77 -13.26 1.37
C ASP A 107 17.50 -14.43 2.06
N ALA A 108 17.15 -15.67 1.68
CA ALA A 108 17.75 -16.87 2.25
C ALA A 108 19.28 -16.96 2.06
N SER A 109 19.85 -16.14 1.16
CA SER A 109 21.29 -16.06 0.91
C SER A 109 21.99 -14.96 1.73
N GLY A 110 21.23 -14.12 2.45
CA GLY A 110 21.72 -12.96 3.19
C GLY A 110 22.28 -11.83 2.32
N GLN A 111 22.13 -11.90 0.99
CA GLN A 111 22.76 -10.97 0.05
C GLN A 111 21.83 -9.83 -0.37
N ARG A 112 20.55 -10.10 -0.62
CA ARG A 112 19.58 -9.05 -0.92
C ARG A 112 18.85 -8.64 0.35
N ARG A 113 18.92 -7.34 0.64
CA ARG A 113 18.15 -6.70 1.71
C ARG A 113 17.02 -5.90 1.09
N ARG A 114 15.78 -6.27 1.42
CA ARG A 114 14.57 -5.53 1.04
C ARG A 114 14.06 -4.75 2.24
N LEU A 115 13.46 -3.59 1.98
CA LEU A 115 12.78 -2.78 2.98
C LEU A 115 11.28 -2.90 2.76
N LEU A 116 10.58 -3.64 3.62
CA LEU A 116 9.16 -3.92 3.45
C LEU A 116 8.31 -3.01 4.33
N LEU A 117 7.28 -2.41 3.74
CA LEU A 117 6.29 -1.61 4.44
C LEU A 117 5.28 -2.51 5.15
N ARG A 118 5.06 -2.25 6.44
CA ARG A 118 4.09 -2.95 7.29
C ARG A 118 3.24 -1.97 8.08
N TYR A 119 2.04 -2.40 8.45
CA TYR A 119 1.17 -1.66 9.36
C TYR A 119 1.00 -2.42 10.67
N ARG A 120 1.55 -1.90 11.76
CA ARG A 120 1.56 -2.58 13.07
C ARG A 120 0.47 -2.02 13.97
N ASN A 121 -0.67 -2.69 14.02
CA ASN A 121 -1.73 -2.34 14.96
C ASN A 121 -2.44 -3.60 15.44
N GLU A 122 -2.52 -3.74 16.76
CA GLU A 122 -3.07 -4.89 17.48
C GLU A 122 -4.51 -5.22 17.04
N ASN A 123 -5.27 -4.22 16.61
CA ASN A 123 -6.66 -4.39 16.16
C ASN A 123 -6.77 -5.02 14.76
N PHE A 124 -5.70 -5.04 13.98
CA PHE A 124 -5.71 -5.57 12.62
C PHE A 124 -5.20 -7.01 12.51
N GLY A 125 -4.53 -7.53 13.55
CA GLY A 125 -3.96 -8.88 13.55
C GLY A 125 -2.82 -9.08 12.55
N ASP A 126 -2.38 -10.33 12.38
CA ASP A 126 -1.27 -10.73 11.51
C ASP A 126 -1.69 -10.81 10.03
N ARG A 127 -2.25 -9.73 9.48
CA ARG A 127 -2.65 -9.67 8.06
C ARG A 127 -1.45 -9.42 7.15
N ARG A 128 -1.63 -9.75 5.88
CA ARG A 128 -0.67 -9.50 4.80
C ARG A 128 -1.25 -8.54 3.76
N TRP A 129 -0.38 -8.05 2.87
CA TRP A 129 -0.83 -7.30 1.70
C TRP A 129 -1.38 -8.26 0.64
N VAL A 130 -2.46 -7.84 0.00
CA VAL A 130 -2.94 -8.45 -1.23
C VAL A 130 -3.12 -7.38 -2.30
N ALA A 131 -2.78 -7.75 -3.53
CA ALA A 131 -3.15 -7.02 -4.73
C ALA A 131 -4.50 -7.56 -5.22
N VAL A 132 -5.47 -6.66 -5.40
CA VAL A 132 -6.82 -7.00 -5.86
C VAL A 132 -7.01 -6.44 -7.26
N PRO A 133 -7.36 -7.28 -8.26
CA PRO A 133 -7.57 -6.81 -9.62
C PRO A 133 -8.83 -5.94 -9.72
N PRO A 134 -8.95 -5.16 -10.80
CA PRO A 134 -10.20 -4.51 -11.19
C PRO A 134 -11.36 -5.53 -11.19
N ARG A 135 -12.52 -5.15 -10.65
CA ARG A 135 -13.68 -6.07 -10.54
C ARG A 135 -14.46 -6.15 -11.84
N VAL A 136 -14.48 -5.07 -12.60
CA VAL A 136 -15.13 -4.99 -13.91
C VAL A 136 -14.18 -4.37 -14.93
N PRO A 137 -14.32 -4.68 -16.23
CA PRO A 137 -13.44 -4.12 -17.27
C PRO A 137 -13.47 -2.58 -17.34
N GLU A 138 -14.57 -1.94 -16.92
CA GLU A 138 -14.66 -0.48 -16.89
C GLU A 138 -13.77 0.17 -15.81
N ASP A 139 -13.33 -0.60 -14.79
CA ASP A 139 -12.38 -0.15 -13.77
C ASP A 139 -10.93 -0.06 -14.32
N GLY A 140 -10.72 -0.44 -15.59
CA GLY A 140 -9.43 -0.39 -16.28
C GLY A 140 -8.47 -1.48 -15.81
N ASP A 141 -7.16 -1.22 -15.93
CA ASP A 141 -6.09 -2.16 -15.56
C ASP A 141 -5.43 -1.83 -14.20
N ALA A 142 -6.12 -1.05 -13.37
CA ALA A 142 -5.58 -0.54 -12.11
C ALA A 142 -5.87 -1.50 -10.94
N TRP A 143 -4.82 -2.13 -10.42
CA TRP A 143 -4.89 -2.98 -9.24
C TRP A 143 -4.83 -2.14 -7.97
N THR A 144 -5.55 -2.58 -6.94
CA THR A 144 -5.57 -1.92 -5.62
C THR A 144 -4.87 -2.76 -4.57
N VAL A 145 -4.21 -2.12 -3.60
CA VAL A 145 -3.44 -2.81 -2.55
C VAL A 145 -4.18 -2.75 -1.23
N TRP A 146 -4.51 -3.91 -0.66
CA TRP A 146 -5.33 -4.05 0.54
C TRP A 146 -4.55 -4.73 1.66
N TRP A 147 -4.76 -4.28 2.90
CA TRP A 147 -4.29 -4.93 4.12
C TRP A 147 -5.33 -5.95 4.61
N TYR A 148 -5.25 -7.14 4.04
CA TYR A 148 -6.22 -8.22 4.25
C TYR A 148 -5.63 -9.55 3.78
N GLU A 149 -5.62 -10.56 4.64
CA GLU A 149 -5.30 -11.93 4.24
C GLU A 149 -6.61 -12.73 4.13
N PRO A 150 -7.03 -13.12 2.91
CA PRO A 150 -8.22 -13.94 2.73
C PRO A 150 -8.04 -15.30 3.40
N LEU A 151 -9.04 -15.70 4.16
CA LEU A 151 -9.16 -17.01 4.78
C LEU A 151 -9.98 -17.92 3.85
N PRO A 152 -9.88 -19.26 4.00
CA PRO A 152 -10.58 -20.20 3.10
C PRO A 152 -12.09 -19.94 2.95
N PHE A 153 -12.75 -19.40 3.98
CA PHE A 153 -14.19 -19.14 3.97
C PHE A 153 -14.60 -17.81 3.30
N ASN A 154 -13.67 -16.91 2.99
CA ASN A 154 -13.92 -15.63 2.32
C ASN A 154 -13.05 -15.45 1.07
N ALA A 155 -12.34 -16.49 0.63
CA ALA A 155 -11.49 -16.47 -0.56
C ALA A 155 -12.28 -16.09 -1.84
N GLN A 156 -13.58 -16.39 -1.88
CA GLN A 156 -14.46 -16.04 -3.00
C GLN A 156 -14.84 -14.55 -3.03
N ASP A 157 -14.66 -13.81 -1.94
CA ASP A 157 -15.00 -12.38 -1.87
C ASP A 157 -13.97 -11.50 -2.61
N LEU A 158 -12.79 -12.07 -2.90
CA LEU A 158 -11.70 -11.43 -3.64
C LEU A 158 -11.21 -12.34 -4.78
N PRO A 159 -12.02 -12.56 -5.83
CA PRO A 159 -11.59 -13.38 -6.96
C PRO A 159 -10.35 -12.78 -7.62
N GLY A 160 -9.33 -13.61 -7.86
CA GLY A 160 -8.09 -13.21 -8.55
C GLY A 160 -7.13 -12.35 -7.72
N HIS A 161 -7.34 -12.22 -6.41
CA HIS A 161 -6.35 -11.56 -5.55
C HIS A 161 -5.03 -12.34 -5.51
N VAL A 162 -3.95 -11.59 -5.29
CA VAL A 162 -2.59 -12.15 -5.19
C VAL A 162 -1.96 -11.67 -3.89
N GLY A 163 -1.31 -12.58 -3.17
CA GLY A 163 -0.48 -12.23 -2.02
C GLY A 163 0.75 -11.45 -2.48
N VAL A 164 1.00 -10.29 -1.87
CA VAL A 164 2.11 -9.42 -2.25
C VAL A 164 2.85 -8.88 -1.04
N ASP A 165 4.00 -8.29 -1.31
CA ASP A 165 4.68 -7.39 -0.40
C ASP A 165 4.78 -5.99 -1.01
N VAL A 166 4.88 -4.98 -0.14
CA VAL A 166 5.11 -3.60 -0.55
C VAL A 166 6.52 -3.21 -0.12
N GLU A 167 7.42 -3.07 -1.08
CA GLU A 167 8.80 -2.66 -0.87
C GLU A 167 8.93 -1.13 -0.94
N VAL A 168 9.74 -0.57 -0.04
CA VAL A 168 10.15 0.83 0.01
C VAL A 168 11.53 0.94 -0.61
N VAL A 169 11.61 1.56 -1.80
CA VAL A 169 12.85 1.63 -2.59
C VAL A 169 13.44 3.04 -2.53
N PRO A 170 14.68 3.23 -2.04
CA PRO A 170 15.34 4.54 -2.03
C PRO A 170 15.48 5.12 -3.44
N ILE A 171 15.34 6.44 -3.55
CA ILE A 171 15.53 7.22 -4.79
C ILE A 171 16.86 7.97 -4.74
#